data_AF-A0A1H3CR21-F1
#
_entry.id   AF-A0A1H3CR21-F1
#
_cell.length_a   1.000
_cell.length_b   1.000
_cell.length_c   1.000
_cell.angle_alpha   90.00
_cell.angle_beta   90.00
_cell.angle_gamma   90.00
#
_symmetry.space_group_name_H-M   'P 1'
#
loop_
_entity.id
_entity.type
_entity.pdbx_description
1 polymer ?
#
loop_
_entity_poly.entity_id
_entity_poly.type
_entity_poly.pdbx_seq_one_letter_code
_entity_poly.pdbx_strand_id
1 'polypeptide(L)'
;MAGIKTFVNTTGAALDITLFIRAGFEPYNQYGTESFTLGPYGTEEVAYGDDNNKFLNGILIFTIFEGDLYSKMQFVVTVESDFDALINTNSTLTYTLVNTDYVISGSN
;
A
#
# COMPACT_ATOMS: atom_id res chain seq x y z
N MET A 1 -16.17 5.19 -9.25
CA MET A 1 -15.66 3.81 -9.25
C MET A 1 -14.65 3.67 -8.13
N ALA A 2 -14.49 2.44 -7.60
CA ALA A 2 -13.38 2.05 -6.74
C ALA A 2 -12.04 2.45 -7.37
N GLY A 3 -11.07 2.84 -6.54
CA GLY A 3 -9.70 3.06 -7.01
C GLY A 3 -9.12 1.73 -7.47
N ILE A 4 -8.37 1.73 -8.57
CA ILE A 4 -7.60 0.58 -9.02
C ILE A 4 -6.14 0.97 -8.97
N LYS A 5 -5.29 0.11 -8.39
CA LYS A 5 -3.86 0.36 -8.28
C LYS A 5 -3.08 -0.92 -8.58
N THR A 6 -1.97 -0.76 -9.28
CA THR A 6 -1.05 -1.85 -9.56
C THR A 6 0.01 -1.90 -8.47
N PHE A 7 0.28 -3.08 -7.94
CA PHE A 7 1.28 -3.33 -6.92
C PHE A 7 2.34 -4.27 -7.48
N VAL A 8 3.59 -3.87 -7.39
CA VAL A 8 4.73 -4.61 -7.95
C VAL A 8 5.69 -4.96 -6.82
N ASN A 9 6.03 -6.23 -6.68
CA ASN A 9 7.04 -6.68 -5.75
C ASN A 9 8.31 -7.00 -6.53
N THR A 10 9.42 -6.33 -6.23
CA THR A 10 10.72 -6.62 -6.86
C THR A 10 11.61 -7.49 -5.97
N THR A 11 11.06 -8.06 -4.90
CA THR A 11 11.80 -8.85 -3.91
C THR A 11 11.47 -10.34 -4.02
N GLY A 12 12.33 -11.18 -3.47
CA GLY A 12 12.12 -12.62 -3.36
C GLY A 12 11.16 -13.04 -2.25
N ALA A 13 10.68 -12.10 -1.42
CA ALA A 13 9.74 -12.36 -0.34
C ALA A 13 8.30 -12.24 -0.82
N ALA A 14 7.39 -13.07 -0.31
CA ALA A 14 5.95 -12.85 -0.47
C ALA A 14 5.51 -11.74 0.51
N LEU A 15 4.83 -10.71 0.01
CA LEU A 15 4.40 -9.58 0.82
C LEU A 15 2.89 -9.64 1.05
N ASP A 16 2.48 -9.78 2.32
CA ASP A 16 1.09 -9.59 2.72
C ASP A 16 0.86 -8.10 2.96
N ILE A 17 -0.01 -7.50 2.14
CA ILE A 17 -0.27 -6.07 2.13
C ILE A 17 -1.71 -5.83 2.56
N THR A 18 -1.89 -4.95 3.55
CA THR A 18 -3.19 -4.41 3.92
C THR A 18 -3.23 -2.92 3.61
N LEU A 19 -4.16 -2.52 2.75
CA LEU A 19 -4.50 -1.14 2.45
C LEU A 19 -5.55 -0.67 3.43
N PHE A 20 -5.37 0.52 4.00
CA PHE A 20 -6.38 1.18 4.81
C PHE A 20 -7.09 2.22 3.97
N ILE A 21 -8.41 2.11 3.81
CA ILE A 21 -9.21 3.01 2.98
C ILE A 21 -9.75 4.15 3.85
N ARG A 22 -9.58 5.38 3.35
CA ARG A 22 -10.08 6.60 4.00
C ARG A 22 -11.58 6.77 3.75
N ALA A 23 -12.31 7.14 4.80
CA ALA A 23 -13.72 7.51 4.68
C ALA A 23 -13.84 9.00 4.30
N GLY A 24 -14.12 9.27 3.02
CA GLY A 24 -14.14 10.62 2.47
C GLY A 24 -12.74 11.26 2.37
N PHE A 25 -12.67 12.59 2.56
CA PHE A 25 -11.44 13.37 2.37
C PHE A 25 -10.54 13.42 3.60
N GLU A 26 -11.13 13.42 4.80
CA GLU A 26 -10.43 13.62 6.07
C GLU A 26 -9.60 12.39 6.49
N PRO A 27 -8.31 12.54 6.79
CA PRO A 27 -7.39 11.43 7.04
C PRO A 27 -7.62 10.71 8.38
N TYR A 28 -8.44 11.26 9.27
CA TYR A 28 -8.80 10.60 10.53
C TYR A 28 -9.97 9.62 10.39
N ASN A 29 -10.66 9.65 9.25
CA ASN A 29 -11.82 8.81 9.01
C ASN A 29 -11.41 7.55 8.25
N GLN A 30 -11.83 6.40 8.75
CA GLN A 30 -11.54 5.10 8.15
C GLN A 30 -12.83 4.46 7.65
N TYR A 31 -12.80 3.98 6.41
CA TYR A 31 -13.92 3.25 5.81
C TYR A 31 -13.77 1.74 6.00
N GLY A 32 -12.59 1.21 5.67
CA GLY A 32 -12.34 -0.23 5.68
C GLY A 32 -10.89 -0.56 5.35
N THR A 33 -10.65 -1.83 5.03
CA THR A 33 -9.34 -2.35 4.65
C THR A 33 -9.45 -3.36 3.53
N GLU A 34 -8.47 -3.38 2.65
CA GLU A 34 -8.31 -4.41 1.63
C GLU A 34 -6.97 -5.12 1.82
N SER A 35 -7.00 -6.45 1.86
CA SER A 35 -5.80 -7.25 2.09
C SER A 35 -5.56 -8.20 0.94
N PHE A 36 -4.32 -8.29 0.49
CA PHE A 36 -3.91 -9.19 -0.58
C PHE A 36 -2.46 -9.62 -0.37
N THR A 37 -2.11 -10.76 -0.98
CA THR A 37 -0.73 -11.26 -0.98
C THR A 37 -0.12 -10.99 -2.34
N LEU A 38 1.04 -10.33 -2.34
CA LEU A 38 1.83 -10.06 -3.52
C LEU A 38 2.99 -11.06 -3.56
N GLY A 39 2.93 -11.99 -4.52
CA GLY A 39 3.95 -13.03 -4.68
C GLY A 39 5.36 -12.47 -4.93
N PRO A 40 6.40 -13.28 -4.75
CA PRO A 40 7.78 -12.88 -5.03
C PRO A 40 7.93 -12.53 -6.50
N TYR A 41 8.57 -11.39 -6.79
CA TYR A 41 8.69 -10.84 -8.15
C TYR A 41 7.36 -10.64 -8.90
N GLY A 42 6.23 -10.61 -8.17
CA GLY A 42 4.88 -10.58 -8.70
C GLY A 42 4.36 -9.17 -8.97
N THR A 43 3.26 -9.11 -9.72
CA THR A 43 2.48 -7.89 -9.96
C THR A 43 1.01 -8.23 -9.82
N GLU A 44 0.29 -7.45 -9.03
CA GLU A 44 -1.15 -7.61 -8.82
C GLU A 44 -1.86 -6.27 -9.03
N GLU A 45 -3.04 -6.31 -9.64
CA GLU A 45 -3.93 -5.16 -9.74
C GLU A 45 -5.04 -5.31 -8.70
N VAL A 46 -5.17 -4.33 -7.80
CA VAL A 46 -6.09 -4.39 -6.68
C VAL A 46 -7.04 -3.22 -6.74
N ALA A 47 -8.34 -3.55 -6.74
CA ALA A 47 -9.41 -2.58 -6.55
C ALA A 47 -9.59 -2.31 -5.05
N TYR A 48 -9.80 -1.05 -4.68
CA TYR A 48 -10.02 -0.64 -3.31
C TYR A 48 -11.05 0.49 -3.21
N GLY A 49 -11.77 0.52 -2.10
CA GLY A 49 -12.73 1.58 -1.80
C GLY A 49 -13.92 1.61 -2.76
N ASP A 50 -14.52 2.78 -2.89
CA ASP A 50 -15.70 3.00 -3.71
C ASP A 50 -15.77 4.44 -4.26
N ASP A 51 -16.90 4.81 -4.86
CA ASP A 51 -17.13 6.13 -5.46
C ASP A 51 -17.00 7.31 -4.48
N ASN A 52 -17.23 7.07 -3.19
CA ASN A 52 -17.13 8.05 -2.12
C ASN A 52 -15.82 7.94 -1.34
N ASN A 53 -15.20 6.75 -1.32
CA ASN A 53 -14.03 6.41 -0.51
C ASN A 53 -12.85 6.00 -1.41
N LYS A 54 -12.31 6.96 -2.15
CA LYS A 54 -11.27 6.73 -3.17
C LYS A 54 -9.83 6.86 -2.68
N PHE A 55 -9.64 7.35 -1.46
CA PHE A 55 -8.31 7.64 -0.95
C PHE A 55 -7.83 6.54 0.00
N LEU A 56 -6.54 6.25 -0.06
CA LEU A 56 -5.84 5.44 0.91
C LEU A 56 -5.41 6.31 2.09
N ASN A 57 -5.52 5.71 3.27
CA ASN A 57 -5.14 6.30 4.54
C ASN A 57 -3.86 5.68 5.10
N GLY A 58 -3.47 4.50 4.63
CA GLY A 58 -2.30 3.83 5.11
C GLY A 58 -2.05 2.51 4.41
N ILE A 59 -0.87 1.95 4.68
CA ILE A 59 -0.44 0.65 4.19
C ILE A 59 0.23 -0.09 5.35
N LEU A 60 -0.09 -1.36 5.51
CA LEU A 60 0.65 -2.33 6.31
C LEU A 60 1.29 -3.34 5.35
N ILE A 61 2.59 -3.57 5.52
CA ILE A 61 3.34 -4.63 4.86
C ILE A 61 3.74 -5.63 5.94
N PHE A 62 3.49 -6.90 5.69
CA PHE A 62 3.93 -8.01 6.53
C PHE A 62 4.61 -9.06 5.65
N THR A 63 5.71 -9.62 6.13
CA THR A 63 6.36 -10.75 5.45
C THR A 63 7.20 -11.57 6.43
N ILE A 64 7.31 -12.86 6.15
CA ILE A 64 8.26 -13.76 6.82
C ILE A 64 9.15 -14.33 5.74
N PHE A 65 10.43 -13.98 5.76
CA PHE A 65 11.37 -14.36 4.72
C PHE A 65 12.77 -14.58 5.30
N GLU A 66 13.45 -15.64 4.85
CA GLU A 66 14.81 -16.00 5.27
C GLU A 66 15.05 -16.09 6.81
N GLY A 67 13.98 -16.39 7.56
CA GLY A 67 14.04 -16.55 9.03
C GLY A 67 13.69 -15.28 9.80
N ASP A 68 13.48 -14.16 9.12
CA ASP A 68 13.09 -12.89 9.73
C ASP A 68 11.60 -12.62 9.52
N LEU A 69 10.96 -12.06 10.55
CA LEU A 69 9.62 -11.49 10.47
C LEU A 69 9.76 -9.98 10.33
N TYR A 70 9.15 -9.44 9.28
CA TYR A 70 9.14 -8.02 8.99
C TYR A 70 7.70 -7.49 8.98
N SER A 71 7.50 -6.34 9.63
CA SER A 71 6.21 -5.63 9.62
C SER A 71 6.45 -4.12 9.61
N LYS A 72 5.78 -3.42 8.69
CA LYS A 72 5.82 -1.96 8.58
C LYS A 72 4.43 -1.42 8.33
N MET A 73 4.01 -0.50 9.20
CA MET A 73 2.73 0.17 9.14
C MET A 73 2.96 1.67 9.00
N GLN A 74 2.34 2.28 8.01
CA GLN A 74 2.43 3.73 7.79
C GLN A 74 1.06 4.30 7.48
N PHE A 75 0.68 5.37 8.19
CA PHE A 75 -0.59 6.06 8.05
C PHE A 75 -0.39 7.53 7.70
N VAL A 76 -1.32 8.06 6.92
CA VAL A 76 -1.48 9.47 6.64
C VAL A 76 -2.24 10.11 7.79
N VAL A 77 -1.63 11.09 8.43
CA VAL A 77 -2.28 11.92 9.47
C VAL A 77 -2.51 13.36 9.01
N THR A 78 -1.99 13.72 7.83
CA THR A 78 -2.11 15.03 7.22
C THR A 78 -2.18 14.85 5.70
N VAL A 79 -3.21 15.41 5.09
CA VAL A 79 -3.42 15.37 3.63
C VAL A 79 -2.25 16.07 2.93
N GLU A 80 -1.88 15.59 1.75
CA GLU A 80 -0.77 16.08 0.92
C GLU A 80 0.63 15.92 1.53
N SER A 81 0.77 15.13 2.60
CA SER A 81 2.10 14.68 3.04
C SER A 81 2.77 13.84 1.94
N ASP A 82 4.10 13.73 1.96
CA ASP A 82 4.85 12.96 0.96
C ASP A 82 4.31 11.53 0.79
N PHE A 83 3.92 10.89 1.89
CA PHE A 83 3.32 9.55 1.87
C PHE A 83 1.89 9.55 1.33
N ASP A 84 1.07 10.55 1.67
CA ASP A 84 -0.27 10.71 1.11
C ASP A 84 -0.22 10.88 -0.41
N ALA A 85 0.66 11.76 -0.88
CA ALA A 85 0.91 11.97 -2.30
C ALA A 85 1.40 10.68 -2.97
N LEU A 86 2.35 9.96 -2.34
CA LEU A 86 2.87 8.69 -2.86
C LEU A 86 1.75 7.67 -3.12
N ILE A 87 0.88 7.45 -2.14
CA ILE A 87 -0.14 6.38 -2.22
C ILE A 87 -1.38 6.79 -3.01
N ASN A 88 -1.70 8.09 -3.10
CA ASN A 88 -2.93 8.56 -3.73
C ASN A 88 -2.74 9.20 -5.12
N THR A 89 -1.52 9.61 -5.52
CA THR A 89 -1.29 10.25 -6.83
C THR A 89 -0.65 9.35 -7.89
N ASN A 90 -0.14 8.18 -7.48
CA ASN A 90 0.49 7.23 -8.38
C ASN A 90 -0.49 6.10 -8.75
N SER A 91 -0.45 5.58 -9.98
CA SER A 91 -1.23 4.41 -10.41
C SER A 91 -0.59 3.09 -9.96
N THR A 92 0.74 3.09 -9.77
CA THR A 92 1.54 1.91 -9.45
C THR A 92 2.34 2.12 -8.19
N LEU A 93 2.37 1.14 -7.27
CA LEU A 93 3.30 1.09 -6.14
C LEU A 93 4.27 -0.07 -6.32
N THR A 94 5.56 0.23 -6.23
CA THR A 94 6.62 -0.77 -6.31
C THR A 94 7.28 -0.92 -4.94
N TYR A 95 7.37 -2.16 -4.47
CA TYR A 95 8.05 -2.55 -3.24
C TYR A 95 9.43 -3.11 -3.57
N THR A 96 10.45 -2.52 -2.96
CA THR A 96 11.84 -2.93 -3.12
C THR A 96 12.51 -3.03 -1.76
N LEU A 97 13.38 -4.02 -1.60
CA LEU A 97 14.19 -4.16 -0.40
C LEU A 97 15.43 -3.27 -0.52
N VAL A 98 15.56 -2.31 0.39
CA VAL A 98 16.75 -1.45 0.53
C VAL A 98 17.35 -1.71 1.90
N ASN A 99 18.52 -2.37 1.93
CA ASN A 99 19.11 -2.93 3.14
C ASN A 99 18.16 -3.94 3.80
N THR A 100 17.48 -3.54 4.88
CA THR A 100 16.54 -4.36 5.66
C THR A 100 15.13 -3.77 5.70
N ASP A 101 14.87 -2.70 4.94
CA ASP A 101 13.55 -2.04 4.87
C ASP A 101 12.92 -2.28 3.50
N TYR A 102 11.63 -2.60 3.50
CA TYR A 102 10.80 -2.60 2.30
C TYR A 102 10.32 -1.18 2.03
N VAL A 103 10.93 -0.56 1.03
CA VAL A 103 10.66 0.80 0.58
C VAL A 103 9.59 0.79 -0.50
N ILE A 104 8.67 1.74 -0.42
CA ILE A 104 7.59 1.94 -1.38
C ILE A 104 7.98 3.09 -2.30
N SER A 105 7.86 2.88 -3.61
CA SER A 105 7.99 3.92 -4.63
C SER A 105 6.75 3.97 -5.52
N GLY A 106 6.45 5.13 -6.08
CA GLY A 106 5.26 5.38 -6.88
C GLY A 106 5.61 5.75 -8.31
N SER A 107 4.84 5.24 -9.27
CA SER A 107 4.89 5.65 -10.68
C SER A 107 3.50 5.69 -11.30
N ASN A 108 3.39 6.35 -12.45
CA ASN A 108 2.15 6.44 -13.25
C ASN A 108 2.18 5.57 -14.49
#